data_AF-A0A8C8NLL8-F1
#
_entry.id   AF-A0A8C8NLL8-F1
#
_cell.length_a   1.000
_cell.length_b   1.000
_cell.length_c   1.000
_cell.angle_alpha   90.00
_cell.angle_beta   90.00
_cell.angle_gamma   90.00
#
_symmetry.space_group_name_H-M   'P 1'
#
loop_
_entity.id
_entity.type
_entity.pdbx_description
1 polymer ?
#
loop_
_entity_poly.entity_id
_entity_poly.type
_entity_poly.pdbx_seq_one_letter_code
_entity_poly.pdbx_strand_id
1 'polypeptide(L)'
;MCTKTIPVLWGCFLLWNLYVSSSQTIYPGIKARITQRALDYGVQAGMKMIEQMLKEKKLPDLSGSESLEFLKVDYVNYNFSNIKISAFSFPNTSLAFVPGVGIKALTNHGTANISTDWGFESPLLG
;
A
#
# COMPACT_ATOMS: atom_id res chain seq x y z
N MET A 1 33.26 -6.81 -45.75
CA MET A 1 33.00 -6.40 -44.36
C MET A 1 31.51 -6.19 -44.16
N CYS A 2 30.92 -7.00 -43.28
CA CYS A 2 29.72 -6.81 -42.45
C CYS A 2 28.72 -5.69 -42.83
N THR A 3 27.70 -5.98 -43.66
CA THR A 3 26.51 -5.11 -43.78
C THR A 3 25.16 -5.84 -43.82
N LYS A 4 25.13 -7.18 -43.92
CA LYS A 4 23.87 -7.96 -43.99
C LYS A 4 23.35 -8.46 -42.64
N THR A 5 24.15 -8.42 -41.58
CA THR A 5 23.81 -8.96 -40.24
C THR A 5 22.87 -8.04 -39.45
N ILE A 6 22.97 -6.73 -39.63
CA ILE A 6 22.16 -5.73 -38.92
C ILE A 6 20.66 -5.80 -39.29
N PRO A 7 20.25 -5.83 -40.58
CA PRO A 7 18.83 -5.88 -40.94
C PRO A 7 18.17 -7.21 -40.57
N VAL A 8 18.92 -8.32 -40.60
CA VAL A 8 18.40 -9.64 -40.19
C VAL A 8 18.15 -9.68 -38.68
N LEU A 9 19.07 -9.14 -37.88
CA LEU A 9 18.92 -9.05 -36.43
C LEU A 9 17.70 -8.19 -36.05
N TRP A 10 17.50 -7.06 -36.75
CA TRP A 10 16.35 -6.18 -36.54
C TRP A 10 15.03 -6.85 -36.98
N GLY A 11 15.03 -7.59 -38.08
CA GLY A 11 13.88 -8.38 -38.51
C GLY A 11 13.50 -9.46 -37.50
N CYS A 12 14.49 -10.17 -36.94
CA CYS A 12 14.27 -11.14 -35.86
C CYS A 12 13.73 -10.48 -34.59
N PHE A 13 14.24 -9.30 -34.22
CA PHE A 13 13.74 -8.54 -33.07
C PHE A 13 12.29 -8.08 -33.28
N LEU A 14 11.94 -7.62 -34.49
CA LEU A 14 10.57 -7.22 -34.83
C LEU A 14 9.61 -8.41 -34.79
N LEU A 15 10.01 -9.55 -35.36
CA LEU A 15 9.22 -10.79 -35.32
C LEU A 15 9.02 -11.29 -33.88
N TRP A 16 10.04 -11.21 -33.03
CA TRP A 16 9.94 -11.56 -31.62
C TRP A 16 8.96 -10.66 -30.86
N ASN A 17 9.02 -9.34 -31.08
CA ASN A 17 8.09 -8.39 -30.45
C ASN A 17 6.63 -8.58 -30.92
N LEU A 18 6.43 -8.89 -32.20
CA LEU A 18 5.11 -9.23 -32.76
C LEU A 18 4.55 -10.52 -32.17
N TYR A 19 5.39 -11.54 -31.97
CA TYR A 19 4.98 -12.82 -31.39
C TYR A 19 4.58 -12.68 -29.91
N VAL A 20 5.35 -11.89 -29.15
CA VAL A 20 5.06 -11.63 -27.72
C VAL A 20 3.74 -10.86 -27.55
N SER A 21 3.45 -9.93 -28.46
CA SER A 21 2.23 -9.11 -28.43
C SER A 21 0.94 -9.92 -28.66
N SER A 22 1.02 -11.11 -29.28
CA SER A 22 -0.14 -11.96 -29.58
C SER A 22 -0.53 -12.93 -28.45
N SER A 23 0.13 -12.88 -27.29
CA SER A 23 -0.08 -13.84 -26.19
C SER A 23 -1.33 -13.56 -25.34
N GLN A 24 -2.42 -13.09 -25.94
CA GLN A 24 -3.73 -13.16 -25.29
C GLN A 24 -4.26 -14.59 -25.45
N THR A 25 -4.14 -15.40 -24.39
CA THR A 25 -4.63 -16.78 -24.36
C THR A 25 -6.16 -16.80 -24.40
N ILE A 26 -6.72 -16.93 -25.60
CA ILE A 26 -8.17 -17.04 -25.84
C ILE A 26 -8.73 -18.32 -25.19
N TYR A 27 -7.90 -19.37 -25.04
CA TYR A 27 -8.26 -20.66 -24.45
C TYR A 27 -7.25 -21.08 -23.37
N PRO A 28 -7.42 -20.67 -22.11
CA PRO A 28 -6.54 -21.12 -21.03
C PRO A 28 -6.82 -22.59 -20.68
N GLY A 29 -5.78 -23.37 -20.36
CA GLY A 29 -5.92 -24.76 -19.91
C GLY A 29 -6.56 -24.93 -18.53
N ILE A 30 -6.47 -23.89 -17.68
CA ILE A 30 -7.12 -23.82 -16.37
C ILE A 30 -7.77 -22.45 -16.24
N LYS A 31 -9.04 -22.40 -15.84
CA LYS A 31 -9.80 -21.17 -15.61
C LYS A 31 -10.34 -21.13 -14.19
N ALA A 32 -9.91 -20.14 -13.42
CA ALA A 32 -10.51 -19.82 -12.12
C ALA A 32 -11.48 -18.66 -12.27
N ARG A 33 -12.61 -18.73 -11.55
CA ARG A 33 -13.60 -17.65 -11.49
C ARG A 33 -13.84 -17.27 -10.05
N ILE A 34 -13.48 -16.04 -9.70
CA ILE A 34 -13.83 -15.46 -8.40
C ILE A 34 -15.27 -14.95 -8.50
N THR A 35 -16.08 -15.26 -7.49
CA THR A 35 -17.47 -14.83 -7.39
C THR A 35 -17.60 -13.73 -6.33
N GLN A 36 -18.75 -13.07 -6.29
CA GLN A 36 -19.02 -12.06 -5.26
C GLN A 36 -18.88 -12.65 -3.85
N ARG A 37 -19.37 -13.87 -3.62
CA ARG A 37 -19.21 -14.59 -2.34
C ARG A 37 -17.75 -14.82 -1.96
N ALA A 38 -16.89 -15.07 -2.95
CA ALA A 38 -15.46 -15.23 -2.71
C ALA A 38 -14.80 -13.89 -2.31
N LEU A 39 -15.28 -12.77 -2.87
CA LEU A 39 -14.87 -11.43 -2.40
C LEU A 39 -15.35 -11.17 -0.96
N ASP A 40 -16.61 -11.51 -0.65
CA ASP A 40 -17.17 -11.31 0.69
C ASP A 40 -16.41 -12.13 1.75
N TYR A 41 -15.99 -13.35 1.39
CA TYR A 41 -15.08 -14.16 2.21
C TYR A 41 -13.68 -13.53 2.30
N GLY A 42 -13.16 -13.02 1.18
CA GLY A 42 -11.88 -12.34 1.11
C GLY A 42 -11.82 -11.10 2.01
N VAL A 43 -12.92 -10.36 2.17
CA VAL A 43 -13.01 -9.26 3.14
C VAL A 43 -12.85 -9.79 4.56
N GLN A 44 -13.56 -10.85 4.94
CA GLN A 44 -13.51 -11.40 6.30
C GLN A 44 -12.12 -11.96 6.66
N ALA A 45 -11.51 -12.72 5.74
CA ALA A 45 -10.17 -13.28 5.94
C ALA A 45 -9.09 -12.18 5.87
N GLY A 46 -9.21 -11.29 4.88
CA GLY A 46 -8.27 -10.19 4.65
C GLY A 46 -8.23 -9.19 5.79
N MET A 47 -9.38 -8.86 6.39
CA MET A 47 -9.42 -7.90 7.50
C MET A 47 -8.65 -8.41 8.73
N LYS A 48 -8.79 -9.71 9.06
CA LYS A 48 -8.02 -10.36 10.14
C LYS A 48 -6.52 -10.33 9.86
N MET A 49 -6.13 -10.60 8.61
CA MET A 49 -4.73 -10.54 8.19
C MET A 49 -4.17 -9.11 8.29
N ILE A 50 -4.91 -8.11 7.81
CA ILE A 50 -4.52 -6.70 7.90
C ILE A 50 -4.35 -6.27 9.35
N GLU A 51 -5.30 -6.64 10.22
CA GLU A 51 -5.23 -6.33 11.64
C GLU A 51 -3.96 -6.91 12.29
N GLN A 52 -3.63 -8.17 11.99
CA GLN A 52 -2.40 -8.80 12.48
C GLN A 52 -1.14 -8.08 11.95
N MET A 53 -1.08 -7.80 10.65
CA MET A 53 0.06 -7.08 10.05
C MET A 53 0.27 -5.70 10.66
N LEU A 54 -0.80 -4.97 10.98
CA LEU A 54 -0.71 -3.65 11.60
C LEU A 54 -0.25 -3.72 13.06
N LYS A 55 -0.65 -4.75 13.81
CA LYS A 55 -0.17 -4.97 15.19
C LYS A 55 1.31 -5.32 15.25
N GLU A 56 1.81 -6.06 14.26
CA GLU A 56 3.23 -6.45 14.18
C GLU A 56 4.12 -5.31 13.66
N LYS A 57 3.56 -4.38 12.88
CA LYS A 57 4.31 -3.27 12.32
C LYS A 57 4.62 -2.22 13.38
N LYS A 58 5.91 -1.93 13.56
CA LYS A 58 6.36 -0.75 14.32
C LYS A 58 6.27 0.49 13.43
N LEU A 59 5.57 1.51 13.89
CA LEU A 59 5.55 2.81 13.23
C LEU A 59 6.80 3.60 13.63
N PRO A 60 7.31 4.47 12.75
CA PRO A 60 8.45 5.32 13.08
C PRO A 60 8.10 6.32 14.17
N ASP A 61 9.08 6.64 15.01
CA ASP A 61 8.95 7.68 16.02
C ASP A 61 8.77 9.05 15.34
N LEU A 62 7.99 9.93 15.97
CA LEU A 62 7.67 11.27 15.49
C LEU A 62 8.18 12.30 16.48
N SER A 63 9.22 13.04 16.09
CA SER A 63 9.83 14.08 16.92
C SER A 63 9.97 15.38 16.13
N GLY A 64 10.05 16.50 16.85
CA GLY A 64 10.20 17.83 16.26
C GLY A 64 10.30 18.90 17.34
N SER A 65 10.49 20.14 16.90
CA SER A 65 10.49 21.31 17.75
C SER A 65 9.59 22.39 17.17
N GLU A 66 8.91 23.12 18.05
CA GLU A 66 8.14 24.30 17.71
C GLU A 66 8.94 25.53 18.13
N SER A 67 9.09 26.47 17.20
CA SER A 67 9.95 27.64 17.35
C SER A 67 9.14 28.94 17.32
N LEU A 68 9.60 29.92 18.09
CA LEU A 68 9.09 31.28 17.99
C LEU A 68 9.86 32.00 16.87
N GLU A 69 9.22 32.22 15.72
CA GLU A 69 9.87 32.80 14.53
C GLU A 69 10.59 34.13 14.80
N PHE A 70 10.03 34.96 15.68
CA PHE A 70 10.58 36.28 16.02
C PHE A 70 11.85 36.20 16.91
N LEU A 71 12.01 35.13 17.68
CA LEU A 71 13.17 34.91 18.56
C LEU A 71 14.18 33.90 17.98
N LYS A 72 13.77 33.09 16.99
CA LYS A 72 14.55 31.92 16.51
C LYS A 72 14.97 30.99 17.65
N VAL A 73 14.12 30.87 18.68
CA VAL A 73 14.33 29.98 19.81
C VAL A 73 13.19 28.96 19.85
N ASP A 74 13.57 27.71 20.04
CA ASP A 74 12.64 26.58 20.22
C ASP A 74 12.00 26.68 21.60
N TYR A 75 10.67 26.70 21.65
CA TYR A 75 9.93 26.85 22.91
C TYR A 75 9.43 25.50 23.44
N VAL A 76 9.20 24.53 22.54
CA VAL A 76 8.80 23.16 22.87
C VAL A 76 9.48 22.18 21.91
N ASN A 77 10.14 21.18 22.46
CA ASN A 77 10.53 19.97 21.77
C ASN A 77 9.52 18.87 22.11
N TYR A 78 9.02 18.17 21.10
CA TYR A 78 8.12 17.04 21.29
C TYR A 78 8.73 15.76 20.73
N ASN A 79 8.47 14.65 21.42
CA ASN A 79 8.87 13.32 20.98
C ASN A 79 7.75 12.31 21.26
N PHE A 80 7.24 11.69 20.21
CA PHE A 80 6.31 10.57 20.25
C PHE A 80 7.06 9.32 19.80
N SER A 81 7.23 8.38 20.71
CA SER A 81 7.98 7.16 20.45
C SER A 81 7.13 5.92 20.68
N ASN A 82 7.62 4.78 20.19
CA ASN A 82 6.99 3.47 20.44
C ASN A 82 5.53 3.41 19.93
N ILE A 83 5.27 4.12 18.83
CA ILE A 83 3.94 4.22 18.22
C ILE A 83 3.52 2.83 17.70
N LYS A 84 2.42 2.31 18.23
CA LYS A 84 1.90 0.97 17.93
C LYS A 84 0.40 1.02 17.71
N ILE A 85 -0.06 0.27 16.71
CA ILE A 85 -1.48 0.04 16.47
C ILE A 85 -1.91 -1.19 17.28
N SER A 86 -2.77 -1.01 18.27
CA SER A 86 -3.21 -2.09 19.17
C SER A 86 -4.49 -2.78 18.71
N ALA A 87 -5.32 -2.11 17.92
CA ALA A 87 -6.50 -2.68 17.27
C ALA A 87 -6.82 -1.92 15.99
N PHE A 88 -7.42 -2.61 15.01
CA PHE A 88 -7.82 -2.03 13.73
C PHE A 88 -9.07 -2.73 13.20
N SER A 89 -10.04 -1.97 12.71
CA SER A 89 -11.27 -2.53 12.16
C SER A 89 -11.90 -1.64 11.10
N PHE A 90 -12.45 -2.27 10.05
CA PHE A 90 -13.39 -1.66 9.13
C PHE A 90 -14.69 -2.48 9.12
N PRO A 91 -15.66 -2.13 9.98
CA PRO A 91 -16.85 -2.94 10.22
C PRO A 91 -17.73 -3.11 8.97
N ASN A 92 -17.79 -2.10 8.10
CA ASN A 92 -18.56 -2.17 6.86
C ASN A 92 -17.64 -2.02 5.65
N THR A 93 -16.96 -3.11 5.31
CA THR A 93 -16.18 -3.24 4.08
C THR A 93 -16.94 -4.10 3.07
N SER A 94 -17.00 -3.64 1.83
CA SER A 94 -17.53 -4.41 0.71
C SER A 94 -16.60 -4.27 -0.48
N LEU A 95 -16.51 -5.34 -1.27
CA LEU A 95 -15.76 -5.37 -2.53
C LEU A 95 -16.76 -5.65 -3.64
N ALA A 96 -16.67 -4.95 -4.76
CA ALA A 96 -17.56 -5.16 -5.91
C ALA A 96 -16.75 -5.25 -7.20
N PHE A 97 -17.18 -6.11 -8.12
CA PHE A 97 -16.63 -6.15 -9.46
C PHE A 97 -17.16 -4.97 -10.28
N VAL A 98 -16.26 -4.25 -10.94
CA VAL A 98 -16.57 -3.20 -11.90
C VAL A 98 -16.14 -3.69 -13.30
N PRO A 99 -17.09 -3.97 -14.21
CA PRO A 99 -16.78 -4.46 -15.55
C PRO A 99 -15.80 -3.56 -16.31
N GLY A 100 -14.78 -4.16 -16.92
CA GLY A 100 -13.75 -3.44 -17.68
C GLY A 100 -12.73 -2.69 -16.82
N VAL A 101 -12.86 -2.69 -15.48
CA VAL A 101 -11.96 -1.97 -14.56
C VAL A 101 -11.27 -2.92 -13.58
N GLY A 102 -12.03 -3.71 -12.83
CA GLY A 102 -11.46 -4.59 -11.80
C GLY A 102 -12.33 -4.70 -10.55
N ILE A 103 -11.71 -4.63 -9.37
CA ILE A 103 -12.39 -4.71 -8.07
C ILE A 103 -12.38 -3.33 -7.42
N LYS A 104 -13.55 -2.86 -7.01
CA LYS A 104 -13.72 -1.64 -6.23
C LYS A 104 -13.93 -2.01 -4.76
N ALA A 105 -13.15 -1.40 -3.87
CA ALA A 105 -13.36 -1.48 -2.44
C ALA A 105 -14.18 -0.28 -1.95
N LEU A 106 -15.20 -0.54 -1.15
CA LEU A 106 -15.95 0.48 -0.43
C LEU A 106 -15.89 0.15 1.06
N THR A 107 -15.45 1.11 1.85
CA THR A 107 -15.38 1.01 3.30
C THR A 107 -16.01 2.24 3.94
N ASN A 108 -16.65 2.05 5.09
CA ASN A 108 -17.09 3.15 5.93
C ASN A 108 -16.76 2.86 7.40
N HIS A 109 -16.65 3.94 8.20
CA HIS A 109 -16.46 3.89 9.65
C HIS A 109 -15.26 3.07 10.12
N GLY A 110 -14.06 3.34 9.60
CA GLY A 110 -12.83 2.73 10.09
C GLY A 110 -12.43 3.18 11.48
N THR A 111 -11.95 2.25 12.29
CA THR A 111 -11.42 2.53 13.63
C THR A 111 -10.03 1.94 13.79
N ALA A 112 -9.19 2.65 14.52
CA ALA A 112 -7.85 2.22 14.89
C ALA A 112 -7.55 2.69 16.31
N ASN A 113 -7.00 1.80 17.13
CA ASN A 113 -6.51 2.13 18.44
C ASN A 113 -4.99 2.22 18.37
N ILE A 114 -4.44 3.32 18.87
CA ILE A 114 -3.01 3.61 18.81
C ILE A 114 -2.52 3.87 20.23
N SER A 115 -1.37 3.29 20.57
CA SER A 115 -0.63 3.57 21.80
C SER A 115 0.71 4.20 21.44
N THR A 116 1.12 5.22 22.19
CA THR A 116 2.38 5.92 22.01
C THR A 116 2.92 6.35 23.37
N ASP A 117 4.23 6.34 23.50
CA ASP A 117 4.92 7.05 24.58
C ASP A 117 5.16 8.49 24.10
N TRP A 118 5.07 9.47 25.00
CA TRP A 118 5.24 10.88 24.64
C TRP A 118 6.05 11.64 25.69
N GLY A 119 6.83 12.61 25.23
CA GLY A 119 7.60 13.53 26.06
C GLY A 119 7.62 14.92 25.46
N PHE A 120 7.56 15.93 26.33
CA PHE A 120 7.74 17.33 25.97
C PHE A 120 8.84 17.95 26.82
N GLU A 121 9.71 18.71 26.17
CA GLU A 121 10.76 19.49 26.84
C GLU A 121 10.61 20.94 26.40
N SER A 122 10.73 21.88 27.35
CA SER A 122 10.73 23.30 27.04
C SER A 122 12.11 23.87 27.32
N PRO A 123 12.90 24.21 26.27
CA PRO A 123 14.22 24.82 26.44
C PRO A 123 14.18 26.19 27.14
N LEU A 124 13.01 26.83 27.16
CA LEU A 124 12.80 28.16 27.74
C LEU A 124 12.47 28.14 29.24
N LEU A 125 12.07 26.99 29.79
CA LEU A 125 11.66 26.83 31.19
C LEU A 125 12.69 26.05 32.03
N GLY A 126 13.91 25.85 31.49
CA GLY A 126 15.04 25.19 32.13
C GLY A 126 15.94 26.14 32.93
#